data_AF-A0A2V8P1H5-F1
#
_entry.id   AF-A0A2V8P1H5-F1
#
_cell.length_a   1.000
_cell.length_b   1.000
_cell.length_c   1.000
_cell.angle_alpha   90.00
_cell.angle_beta   90.00
_cell.angle_gamma   90.00
#
_symmetry.space_group_name_H-M   'P 1'
#
loop_
_entity.id
_entity.type
_entity.pdbx_description
1 polymer ?
#
loop_
_entity_poly.entity_id
_entity_poly.type
_entity_poly.pdbx_seq_one_letter_code
_entity_poly.pdbx_strand_id
1 'polypeptide(L)'
;MAVKIENQYEGKLPRNTLKNIESALGSVPREHLRGIERLRIVSVITEPRARMAAKGTDLPGLYHPRQGTQGAWFEVAVTPLLSVNKPFHKQIIPRLSFKGNLAAVIFSLVGQHYHLTLRHSVKRGAVEPAVRAYVEKQLKAWNEQQHKIRAKLFKPLQPTLERWSKSLAKKAAAEKKKKG
;
A
#
# COMPACT_ATOMS: atom_id res chain seq x y z
N MET A 1 4.16 -12.74 -17.23
CA MET A 1 5.37 -11.93 -16.97
C MET A 1 5.44 -11.67 -15.48
N ALA A 2 6.56 -11.97 -14.82
CA ALA A 2 6.74 -11.67 -13.40
C ALA A 2 7.42 -10.31 -13.27
N VAL A 3 6.90 -9.43 -12.40
CA VAL A 3 7.54 -8.15 -12.08
C VAL A 3 8.86 -8.45 -11.37
N LYS A 4 9.99 -7.92 -11.89
CA LYS A 4 11.31 -8.15 -11.31
C LYS A 4 11.45 -7.40 -10.00
N ILE A 5 11.93 -8.05 -8.93
CA ILE A 5 12.15 -7.39 -7.64
C ILE A 5 13.65 -7.10 -7.51
N GLU A 6 14.00 -5.82 -7.37
CA GLU A 6 15.38 -5.35 -7.22
C GLU A 6 15.56 -4.79 -5.80
N ASN A 7 16.55 -5.31 -5.06
CA ASN A 7 16.87 -4.81 -3.73
C ASN A 7 18.06 -3.83 -3.82
N GLN A 8 17.82 -2.54 -3.58
CA GLN A 8 18.85 -1.50 -3.43
C GLN A 8 18.91 -0.95 -2.00
N TYR A 9 18.27 -1.64 -1.04
CA TYR A 9 18.36 -1.29 0.36
C TYR A 9 19.64 -1.89 0.96
N GLU A 10 20.51 -1.03 1.50
CA GLU A 10 21.80 -1.41 2.10
C GLU A 10 21.64 -2.07 3.49
N GLY A 11 20.50 -1.85 4.16
CA GLY A 11 20.25 -2.39 5.49
C GLY A 11 19.67 -3.81 5.51
N LYS A 12 19.46 -4.33 6.71
CA LYS A 12 18.79 -5.63 6.89
C LYS A 12 17.29 -5.49 6.68
N LEU A 13 16.78 -6.08 5.61
CA LEU A 13 15.33 -6.15 5.37
C LEU A 13 14.62 -6.95 6.47
N PRO A 14 13.39 -6.57 6.85
CA PRO A 14 12.54 -7.40 7.69
C PRO A 14 12.37 -8.80 7.10
N ARG A 15 12.18 -9.80 7.96
CA ARG A 15 12.02 -11.20 7.53
C ARG A 15 10.86 -11.32 6.53
N ASN A 16 11.05 -12.15 5.51
CA ASN A 16 10.08 -12.43 4.46
C ASN A 16 9.64 -11.23 3.60
N THR A 17 10.38 -10.10 3.59
CA THR A 17 10.00 -8.92 2.80
C THR A 17 9.78 -9.27 1.32
N LEU A 18 10.73 -9.97 0.67
CA LEU A 18 10.61 -10.38 -0.73
C LEU A 18 9.38 -11.28 -0.96
N LYS A 19 9.22 -12.32 -0.15
CA LYS A 19 8.06 -13.22 -0.19
C LYS A 19 6.72 -12.48 0.00
N ASN A 20 6.69 -11.45 0.85
CA ASN A 20 5.51 -10.62 1.05
C ASN A 20 5.21 -9.76 -0.19
N ILE A 21 6.24 -9.23 -0.85
CA ILE A 21 6.10 -8.49 -2.12
C ILE A 21 5.55 -9.41 -3.21
N GLU A 22 6.13 -10.59 -3.38
CA GLU A 22 5.68 -11.60 -4.34
C GLU A 22 4.24 -12.03 -4.07
N SER A 23 3.91 -12.28 -2.80
CA SER A 23 2.55 -12.62 -2.36
C SER A 23 1.55 -11.50 -2.66
N ALA A 24 1.91 -10.24 -2.40
CA ALA A 24 1.07 -9.10 -2.71
C ALA A 24 0.86 -8.97 -4.24
N LEU A 25 1.93 -8.96 -5.03
CA LEU A 25 1.86 -8.89 -6.49
C LEU A 25 1.07 -10.07 -7.08
N GLY A 26 1.29 -11.29 -6.57
CA GLY A 26 0.59 -12.50 -7.02
C GLY A 26 -0.91 -12.53 -6.68
N SER A 27 -1.37 -11.71 -5.72
CA SER A 27 -2.80 -11.59 -5.39
C SER A 27 -3.58 -10.66 -6.31
N VAL A 28 -2.87 -9.86 -7.12
CA VAL A 28 -3.46 -8.90 -8.06
C VAL A 28 -3.77 -9.60 -9.40
N PRO A 29 -4.86 -9.21 -10.10
CA PRO A 29 -5.09 -9.65 -11.48
C PRO A 29 -3.89 -9.35 -12.39
N ARG A 30 -3.46 -10.35 -13.18
CA ARG A 30 -2.28 -10.23 -14.06
C ARG A 30 -2.37 -9.04 -15.03
N GLU A 31 -3.56 -8.71 -15.49
CA GLU A 31 -3.82 -7.56 -16.36
C GLU A 31 -3.37 -6.23 -15.74
N HIS A 32 -3.53 -6.09 -14.42
CA HIS A 32 -3.16 -4.85 -13.72
C HIS A 32 -1.65 -4.71 -13.53
N LEU A 33 -0.89 -5.79 -13.79
CA LEU A 33 0.56 -5.78 -13.76
C LEU A 33 1.18 -5.63 -15.15
N ARG A 34 0.36 -5.54 -16.20
CA ARG A 34 0.80 -5.47 -17.58
C ARG A 34 1.60 -4.19 -17.83
N GLY A 35 2.83 -4.33 -18.30
CA GLY A 35 3.70 -3.19 -18.62
C GLY A 35 4.53 -2.68 -17.44
N ILE A 36 4.43 -3.33 -16.28
CA ILE A 36 5.34 -3.13 -15.15
C ILE A 36 6.56 -4.02 -15.33
N GLU A 37 7.74 -3.41 -15.33
CA GLU A 37 9.01 -4.14 -15.47
C GLU A 37 9.56 -4.59 -14.12
N ARG A 38 9.61 -3.67 -13.14
CA ARG A 38 10.29 -3.92 -11.88
C ARG A 38 9.70 -3.18 -10.69
N LEU A 39 9.98 -3.71 -9.50
CA LEU A 39 9.79 -3.09 -8.20
C LEU A 39 11.15 -3.01 -7.51
N ARG A 40 11.56 -1.80 -7.19
CA ARG A 40 12.81 -1.49 -6.52
C ARG A 40 12.57 -1.17 -5.05
N ILE A 41 13.33 -1.81 -4.18
CA ILE A 41 13.33 -1.56 -2.74
C ILE A 41 14.47 -0.59 -2.45
N VAL A 42 14.14 0.55 -1.83
CA VAL A 42 15.11 1.60 -1.47
C VAL A 42 14.98 1.96 0.02
N SER A 43 15.97 2.65 0.57
CA SER A 43 15.88 3.19 1.93
C SER A 43 14.87 4.33 2.00
N VAL A 44 15.07 5.36 1.18
CA VAL A 44 14.26 6.56 1.06
C VAL A 44 14.14 6.94 -0.41
N ILE A 45 13.00 7.51 -0.80
CA ILE A 45 12.81 8.05 -2.15
C ILE A 45 13.51 9.41 -2.26
N THR A 46 14.43 9.53 -3.21
CA THR A 46 15.27 10.72 -3.42
C THR A 46 14.75 11.66 -4.50
N GLU A 47 13.79 11.22 -5.30
CA GLU A 47 13.25 11.99 -6.45
C GLU A 47 12.76 13.39 -6.02
N PRO A 48 13.37 14.49 -6.51
CA PRO A 48 13.11 15.85 -6.00
C PRO A 48 11.65 16.28 -6.15
N ARG A 49 11.04 15.97 -7.30
CA ARG A 49 9.64 16.33 -7.59
C ARG A 49 8.67 15.66 -6.62
N ALA A 50 8.94 14.41 -6.29
CA ALA A 50 8.13 13.65 -5.34
C ALA A 50 8.26 14.20 -3.92
N ARG A 51 9.48 14.56 -3.48
CA ARG A 51 9.70 15.14 -2.14
C ARG A 51 9.05 16.51 -1.97
N MET A 52 9.05 17.34 -3.02
CA MET A 52 8.34 18.62 -3.03
C MET A 52 6.82 18.42 -2.91
N ALA A 53 6.26 17.48 -3.68
CA ALA A 53 4.83 17.14 -3.61
C ALA A 53 4.43 16.59 -2.24
N ALA A 54 5.33 15.86 -1.57
CA ALA A 54 5.12 15.31 -0.23
C ALA A 54 5.30 16.34 0.90
N LYS A 55 5.58 17.61 0.59
CA LYS A 55 5.78 18.69 1.57
C LYS A 55 6.79 18.31 2.68
N GLY A 56 7.87 17.63 2.31
CA GLY A 56 8.92 17.20 3.23
C GLY A 56 8.60 15.97 4.09
N THR A 57 7.47 15.30 3.86
CA THR A 57 7.20 13.97 4.46
C THR A 57 7.84 12.85 3.63
N ASP A 58 8.39 11.85 4.30
CA ASP A 58 8.99 10.71 3.60
C ASP A 58 7.90 9.85 2.94
N LEU A 59 8.00 9.66 1.63
CA LEU A 59 7.07 8.87 0.86
C LEU A 59 7.36 7.37 1.03
N PRO A 60 6.34 6.53 1.29
CA PRO A 60 6.54 5.09 1.45
C PRO A 60 6.65 4.35 0.10
N GLY A 61 6.25 4.98 -1.01
CA GLY A 61 6.39 4.42 -2.35
C GLY A 61 6.20 5.48 -3.44
N LEU A 62 6.78 5.22 -4.61
CA LEU A 62 6.69 6.10 -5.78
C LEU A 62 6.44 5.29 -7.04
N TYR A 63 5.50 5.78 -7.85
CA TYR A 63 5.16 5.22 -9.15
C TYR A 63 5.90 5.97 -10.26
N HIS A 64 6.64 5.24 -11.09
CA HIS A 64 7.29 5.77 -12.27
C HIS A 64 6.54 5.29 -13.53
N PRO A 65 5.79 6.17 -14.22
CA PRO A 65 5.08 5.81 -15.44
C PRO A 65 6.06 5.48 -16.57
N ARG A 66 5.56 4.76 -17.59
CA ARG A 66 6.34 4.41 -18.78
C ARG A 66 6.88 5.69 -19.44
N GLN A 67 8.19 5.74 -19.68
CA GLN A 67 8.86 6.85 -20.36
C GLN A 67 9.69 6.29 -21.52
N GLY A 68 9.27 6.59 -22.75
CA GLY A 68 9.92 6.12 -23.97
C GLY A 68 10.01 4.59 -24.04
N THR A 69 11.25 4.08 -24.01
CA THR A 69 11.56 2.64 -24.07
C THR A 69 11.51 1.95 -22.71
N GLN A 70 11.66 2.68 -21.60
CA GLN A 70 11.57 2.11 -20.26
C GLN A 70 10.11 1.94 -19.86
N GLY A 71 9.73 0.70 -19.52
CA GLY A 71 8.43 0.37 -18.97
C GLY A 71 8.18 1.00 -17.60
N ALA A 72 6.95 0.85 -17.13
CA ALA A 72 6.56 1.38 -15.84
C ALA A 72 7.25 0.61 -14.71
N TRP A 73 7.59 1.28 -13.62
CA TRP A 73 8.24 0.62 -12.49
C TRP A 73 7.91 1.31 -11.16
N PHE A 74 8.25 0.63 -10.07
CA PHE A 74 7.88 1.03 -8.72
C PHE A 74 9.10 1.21 -7.83
N GLU A 75 9.02 2.18 -6.92
CA GLU A 75 9.91 2.29 -5.77
C GLU A 75 9.14 2.10 -4.48
N VAL A 76 9.69 1.32 -3.57
CA VAL A 76 9.17 1.13 -2.22
C VAL A 76 10.26 1.49 -1.23
N ALA A 77 9.97 2.48 -0.38
CA ALA A 77 10.89 2.95 0.64
C ALA A 77 10.68 2.18 1.96
N VAL A 78 11.76 1.61 2.49
CA VAL A 78 11.71 0.78 3.71
C VAL A 78 11.69 1.64 4.98
N THR A 79 12.45 2.73 5.01
CA THR A 79 12.58 3.60 6.18
C THR A 79 11.24 4.19 6.66
N PRO A 80 10.37 4.72 5.77
CA PRO A 80 9.08 5.28 6.17
C PRO A 80 8.13 4.18 6.67
N LEU A 81 8.19 2.99 6.06
CA LEU A 81 7.37 1.84 6.43
C LEU A 81 7.71 1.28 7.82
N LEU A 82 8.99 1.29 8.19
CA LEU A 82 9.45 0.86 9.50
C LEU A 82 9.39 1.96 10.57
N SER A 83 9.13 3.21 10.16
CA SER A 83 9.16 4.38 11.06
C SER A 83 10.46 4.42 11.89
N VAL A 84 11.60 4.15 11.25
CA VAL A 84 12.91 4.01 11.91
C VAL A 84 13.28 5.26 12.73
N ASN A 85 12.79 6.43 12.31
CA ASN A 85 13.04 7.72 12.95
C ASN A 85 12.21 7.97 14.24
N LYS A 86 11.39 7.02 14.70
CA LYS A 86 10.58 7.16 15.93
C LYS A 86 11.22 6.43 17.11
N PRO A 87 10.99 6.85 18.38
CA PRO A 87 11.53 6.17 19.55
C PRO A 87 11.05 4.71 19.65
N PHE A 88 11.87 3.83 20.23
CA PHE A 88 11.71 2.36 20.21
C PHE A 88 10.30 1.86 20.57
N HIS A 89 9.62 2.46 21.56
CA HIS A 89 8.25 2.09 21.95
C HIS A 89 7.20 2.40 20.86
N LYS A 90 7.46 3.36 19.97
CA LYS A 90 6.61 3.68 18.81
C LYS A 90 6.98 2.88 17.56
N GLN A 91 8.07 2.11 17.59
CA GLN A 91 8.50 1.26 16.46
C GLN A 91 7.86 -0.13 16.47
N ILE A 92 7.30 -0.57 17.60
CA ILE A 92 6.72 -1.91 17.75
C ILE A 92 5.49 -2.09 16.85
N ILE A 93 4.55 -1.14 16.88
CA ILE A 93 3.32 -1.20 16.07
C ILE A 93 3.64 -1.20 14.56
N PRO A 94 4.49 -0.28 14.03
CA PRO A 94 4.91 -0.30 12.63
C PRO A 94 5.62 -1.59 12.19
N ARG A 95 6.44 -2.19 13.06
CA ARG A 95 7.11 -3.47 12.76
C ARG A 95 6.12 -4.62 12.67
N LEU A 96 5.12 -4.66 13.55
CA LEU A 96 4.04 -5.65 13.52
C LEU A 96 3.11 -5.45 12.31
N SER A 97 2.87 -4.19 11.92
CA SER A 97 2.04 -3.84 10.76
C SER A 97 2.81 -3.79 9.45
N PHE A 98 4.12 -4.03 9.44
CA PHE A 98 4.99 -3.86 8.26
C PHE A 98 4.47 -4.63 7.05
N LYS A 99 4.07 -5.89 7.25
CA LYS A 99 3.51 -6.74 6.20
C LYS A 99 2.27 -6.12 5.54
N GLY A 100 1.34 -5.59 6.36
CA GLY A 100 0.11 -4.98 5.87
C GLY A 100 0.38 -3.63 5.18
N ASN A 101 1.26 -2.81 5.77
CA ASN A 101 1.65 -1.52 5.19
C ASN A 101 2.37 -1.70 3.85
N LEU A 102 3.27 -2.68 3.75
CA LEU A 102 3.96 -3.03 2.52
C LEU A 102 2.98 -3.45 1.42
N ALA A 103 2.02 -4.33 1.74
CA ALA A 103 0.97 -4.73 0.80
C ALA A 103 0.11 -3.54 0.36
N ALA A 104 -0.27 -2.67 1.30
CA ALA A 104 -1.06 -1.46 0.99
C ALA A 104 -0.32 -0.52 0.03
N VAL A 105 0.99 -0.31 0.22
CA VAL A 105 1.82 0.48 -0.70
C VAL A 105 1.88 -0.16 -2.07
N ILE A 106 2.13 -1.47 -2.16
CA ILE A 106 2.16 -2.19 -3.44
C ILE A 106 0.82 -2.06 -4.17
N PHE A 107 -0.30 -2.28 -3.47
CA PHE A 107 -1.62 -2.13 -4.07
C PHE A 107 -1.93 -0.70 -4.49
N SER A 108 -1.40 0.31 -3.77
CA SER A 108 -1.52 1.71 -4.15
C SER A 108 -0.76 1.99 -5.45
N LEU A 109 0.47 1.52 -5.56
CA LEU A 109 1.30 1.68 -6.76
C LEU A 109 0.70 0.98 -7.99
N VAL A 110 0.21 -0.25 -7.79
CA VAL A 110 -0.53 -0.98 -8.82
C VAL A 110 -1.83 -0.26 -9.19
N GLY A 111 -2.57 0.26 -8.22
CA GLY A 111 -3.81 1.01 -8.46
C GLY A 111 -3.55 2.29 -9.25
N GLN A 112 -2.47 3.00 -8.93
CA GLN A 112 -2.01 4.17 -9.69
C GLN A 112 -1.69 3.77 -11.13
N HIS A 113 -0.90 2.72 -11.35
CA HIS A 113 -0.61 2.22 -12.69
C HIS A 113 -1.87 1.83 -13.45
N TYR A 114 -2.78 1.09 -12.82
CA TYR A 114 -4.04 0.67 -13.44
C TYR A 114 -4.90 1.86 -13.85
N HIS A 115 -5.09 2.85 -12.98
CA HIS A 115 -5.95 4.01 -13.27
C HIS A 115 -5.30 5.09 -14.13
N LEU A 116 -3.97 5.19 -14.15
CA LEU A 116 -3.26 6.18 -14.96
C LEU A 116 -2.85 5.64 -16.33
N THR A 117 -2.56 4.34 -16.44
CA THR A 117 -2.00 3.75 -17.67
C THR A 117 -2.98 2.83 -18.39
N LEU A 118 -3.75 2.00 -17.67
CA LEU A 118 -4.56 0.96 -18.31
C LEU A 118 -6.03 1.36 -18.45
N ARG A 119 -6.57 2.11 -17.48
CA ARG A 119 -7.98 2.49 -17.41
C ARG A 119 -8.14 3.99 -17.60
N HIS A 120 -8.34 4.41 -18.85
CA HIS A 120 -8.53 5.83 -19.21
C HIS A 120 -9.91 6.41 -18.87
N SER A 121 -10.80 5.63 -18.23
CA SER A 121 -12.16 6.07 -17.92
C SER A 121 -12.28 6.95 -16.66
N VAL A 122 -11.19 7.15 -15.92
CA VAL A 122 -11.21 7.88 -14.64
C VAL A 122 -10.74 9.32 -14.86
N LYS A 123 -11.60 10.29 -14.52
CA LYS A 123 -11.24 11.72 -14.56
C LYS A 123 -10.10 12.00 -13.58
N ARG A 124 -9.20 12.93 -13.94
CA ARG A 124 -7.99 13.26 -13.17
C ARG A 124 -8.27 13.58 -11.69
N GLY A 125 -9.36 14.30 -11.39
CA GLY A 125 -9.76 14.62 -10.01
C GLY A 125 -10.34 13.45 -9.20
N ALA A 126 -10.72 12.34 -9.85
CA ALA A 126 -11.28 11.16 -9.22
C ALA A 126 -10.28 10.00 -9.09
N VAL A 127 -9.02 10.19 -9.50
CA VAL A 127 -7.99 9.15 -9.48
C VAL A 127 -7.67 8.72 -8.05
N GLU A 128 -7.45 9.67 -7.13
CA GLU A 128 -7.10 9.34 -5.75
C GLU A 128 -8.21 8.54 -5.03
N PRO A 129 -9.51 8.94 -5.08
CA PRO A 129 -10.59 8.11 -4.59
C PRO A 129 -10.65 6.72 -5.22
N ALA A 130 -10.41 6.61 -6.54
CA ALA A 130 -10.42 5.33 -7.25
C ALA A 130 -9.27 4.41 -6.80
N VAL A 131 -8.06 4.96 -6.67
CA VAL A 131 -6.88 4.23 -6.14
C VAL A 131 -7.14 3.79 -4.70
N ARG A 132 -7.74 4.64 -3.86
CA ARG A 132 -8.08 4.28 -2.49
C ARG A 132 -9.07 3.12 -2.42
N ALA A 133 -10.17 3.20 -3.18
CA ALA A 133 -11.14 2.13 -3.27
C ALA A 133 -10.51 0.81 -3.80
N TYR A 134 -9.60 0.93 -4.75
CA TYR A 134 -8.83 -0.20 -5.27
C TYR A 134 -7.99 -0.86 -4.17
N VAL A 135 -7.24 -0.07 -3.40
CA VAL A 135 -6.40 -0.56 -2.29
C VAL A 135 -7.26 -1.26 -1.24
N GLU A 136 -8.37 -0.66 -0.84
CA GLU A 136 -9.28 -1.25 0.15
C GLU A 136 -9.82 -2.61 -0.31
N LYS A 137 -10.22 -2.71 -1.59
CA LYS A 137 -10.68 -3.96 -2.20
C LYS A 137 -9.58 -5.04 -2.20
N GLN A 138 -8.37 -4.69 -2.65
CA GLN A 138 -7.27 -5.66 -2.73
C GLN A 138 -6.75 -6.07 -1.35
N LEU A 139 -6.67 -5.14 -0.39
CA LEU A 139 -6.31 -5.46 0.99
C LEU A 139 -7.31 -6.42 1.62
N LYS A 140 -8.62 -6.22 1.40
CA LYS A 140 -9.65 -7.15 1.88
C LYS A 140 -9.45 -8.55 1.29
N ALA A 141 -9.30 -8.65 -0.03
CA ALA A 141 -9.09 -9.92 -0.71
C ALA A 141 -7.80 -10.63 -0.25
N TRP A 142 -6.70 -9.88 -0.15
CA TRP A 142 -5.41 -10.40 0.30
C TRP A 142 -5.46 -10.87 1.76
N ASN A 143 -6.10 -10.10 2.66
CA ASN A 143 -6.27 -10.51 4.06
C ASN A 143 -7.08 -11.79 4.19
N GLU A 144 -8.15 -11.96 3.40
CA GLU A 144 -8.93 -13.20 3.36
C GLU A 144 -8.09 -14.39 2.89
N GLN A 145 -7.21 -14.20 1.91
CA GLN A 145 -6.30 -15.24 1.43
C GLN A 145 -5.19 -15.59 2.43
N GLN A 146 -4.66 -14.60 3.15
CA GLN A 146 -3.60 -14.79 4.14
C GLN A 146 -4.10 -15.42 5.44
N HIS A 147 -5.35 -15.14 5.82
CA HIS A 147 -5.92 -15.60 7.09
C HIS A 147 -7.13 -16.50 6.88
N LYS A 148 -7.06 -17.49 6.00
CA LYS A 148 -8.19 -18.39 5.65
C LYS A 148 -8.94 -18.95 6.86
N ILE A 149 -8.23 -19.33 7.92
CA ILE A 149 -8.82 -19.90 9.14
C ILE A 149 -9.56 -18.83 9.95
N ARG A 150 -8.93 -17.67 10.21
CA ARG A 150 -9.59 -16.57 10.93
C ARG A 150 -10.72 -15.96 10.10
N ALA A 151 -10.54 -15.83 8.80
CA ALA A 151 -11.56 -15.33 7.90
C ALA A 151 -12.81 -16.22 7.91
N LYS A 152 -12.65 -17.55 7.93
CA LYS A 152 -13.78 -18.48 8.09
C LYS A 152 -14.49 -18.33 9.44
N LEU A 153 -13.74 -18.09 10.53
CA LEU A 153 -14.30 -17.90 11.87
C LEU A 153 -15.04 -16.56 12.02
N PHE A 154 -14.50 -15.48 11.46
CA PHE A 154 -15.01 -14.11 11.67
C PHE A 154 -15.97 -13.61 10.58
N LYS A 155 -16.02 -14.24 9.39
CA LYS A 155 -16.98 -13.91 8.33
C LYS A 155 -18.44 -13.79 8.81
N PRO A 156 -19.00 -14.74 9.59
CA PRO A 156 -20.38 -14.62 10.07
C PRO A 156 -20.58 -13.44 11.04
N LEU A 157 -19.53 -12.98 11.71
CA LEU A 157 -19.57 -11.86 12.67
C LEU A 157 -19.18 -10.51 12.04
N GLN A 158 -18.74 -10.47 10.78
CA GLN A 158 -18.42 -9.21 10.09
C GLN A 158 -19.57 -8.18 10.10
N PRO A 159 -20.84 -8.52 9.80
CA PRO A 159 -21.89 -7.51 9.74
C PRO A 159 -22.19 -6.86 11.09
N THR A 160 -22.05 -7.60 12.20
CA THR A 160 -22.25 -7.05 13.54
C THR A 160 -21.07 -6.17 13.96
N LEU A 161 -19.84 -6.60 13.67
CA LEU A 161 -18.63 -5.81 13.91
C LEU A 161 -18.62 -4.50 13.10
N GLU A 162 -19.06 -4.53 11.82
CA GLU A 162 -19.19 -3.32 11.00
C GLU A 162 -20.25 -2.35 11.52
N ARG A 163 -21.37 -2.85 12.05
CA ARG A 163 -22.39 -2.00 12.70
C ARG A 163 -21.84 -1.34 13.95
N TRP A 164 -21.09 -2.08 14.77
CA TRP A 164 -20.46 -1.55 15.97
C TRP A 164 -19.37 -0.54 15.65
N SER A 165 -18.53 -0.80 14.64
CA SER A 165 -17.47 0.14 14.23
C SER A 165 -18.06 1.45 13.71
N LYS A 166 -19.13 1.40 12.90
CA LYS A 166 -19.85 2.60 12.44
C LYS A 166 -20.47 3.36 13.61
N SER A 167 -21.05 2.66 14.58
CA SER A 167 -21.60 3.30 15.78
C SER A 167 -20.53 3.97 16.63
N LEU A 168 -19.36 3.34 16.80
CA LEU A 168 -18.23 3.91 17.55
C LEU A 168 -17.61 5.10 16.82
N ALA A 169 -17.42 5.01 15.50
CA ALA A 169 -16.93 6.13 14.69
C ALA A 169 -17.87 7.34 14.75
N LYS A 170 -19.19 7.11 14.72
CA LYS A 170 -20.21 8.16 14.86
C LYS A 170 -20.14 8.83 16.24
N LYS A 171 -19.97 8.03 17.32
CA LYS A 171 -19.79 8.55 18.69
C LYS A 171 -18.51 9.37 18.84
N ALA A 172 -17.38 8.86 18.34
CA ALA A 172 -16.10 9.57 18.38
C ALA A 172 -16.12 10.88 17.55
N ALA A 173 -16.79 10.90 16.40
CA ALA A 173 -16.97 12.11 15.60
C ALA A 173 -17.85 13.15 16.32
N ALA A 174 -18.88 12.71 17.04
CA ALA A 174 -19.73 13.59 17.84
C ALA A 174 -18.97 14.17 19.06
N GLU A 175 -18.12 13.38 19.72
CA GLU A 175 -17.26 13.87 20.80
C GLU A 175 -16.20 14.87 20.33
N LYS A 176 -15.59 14.64 19.16
CA LYS A 176 -14.66 15.61 18.56
C LYS A 176 -15.35 16.95 18.23
N LYS A 177 -16.60 16.91 17.78
CA LYS A 177 -17.42 18.13 17.55
C LYS A 177 -17.90 18.81 18.84
N LYS A 178 -17.90 18.13 19.97
CA LYS A 178 -18.24 18.72 21.29
C LYS A 178 -17.02 19.33 21.99
N LYS A 179 -15.80 18.92 21.62
CA LYS A 179 -14.55 19.35 22.26
C LYS A 179 -13.78 20.42 21.46
N GLY A 180 -14.21 20.74 20.25
CA GLY A 180 -13.70 21.87 19.45
C GLY A 180 -14.82 22.86 19.21
#